data_AF-A0A9P7V217-F1
#
_entry.id   AF-A0A9P7V217-F1
#
_cell.length_a   1.000
_cell.length_b   1.000
_cell.length_c   1.000
_cell.angle_alpha   90.00
_cell.angle_beta   90.00
_cell.angle_gamma   90.00
#
_symmetry.space_group_name_H-M   'P 1'
#
loop_
_entity.id
_entity.type
_entity.pdbx_description
1 polymer ?
#
loop_
_entity_poly.entity_id
_entity_poly.type
_entity_poly.pdbx_seq_one_letter_code
_entity_poly.pdbx_strand_id
1 'polypeptide(L)'
;MFSTTRASLLRRTFTTSAVEGFNGAVGNTPLIYLKGLSKKTGSHIYGKAEFQNPGGSVKDRAALGVVIDAEEKGLLKPGGTVVEGTAGNTGIGLAHVCRARGYRCVIFMPNTQSQEKIDLLRMLGAEVHPVPAVAYENPANYNHQARDFARNTSNAVWTNQFDNTANAAAHYKTTAPEIWEQTKGKLDGFICSTGTGGTLAGVGKYLKEKSKGKTQVWLADPPGSVLASYLNSGGKLIERTGSSITEGTFG
;
A
#
# COMPACT_ATOMS: atom_id res chain seq x y z
N MET A 1 -5.45 -47.61 -8.30
CA MET A 1 -4.28 -46.83 -7.82
C MET A 1 -4.63 -45.34 -7.71
N PHE A 2 -5.55 -44.99 -6.82
CA PHE A 2 -5.72 -43.61 -6.36
C PHE A 2 -5.01 -43.51 -5.01
N SER A 3 -4.45 -42.34 -4.69
CA SER A 3 -3.96 -41.94 -3.34
C SER A 3 -2.45 -42.04 -3.08
N THR A 4 -1.72 -41.03 -3.55
CA THR A 4 -0.53 -40.49 -2.86
C THR A 4 -0.34 -38.99 -3.10
N THR A 5 -0.91 -38.43 -4.17
CA THR A 5 -0.77 -36.99 -4.52
C THR A 5 -1.77 -36.04 -3.85
N ARG A 6 -2.93 -36.50 -3.37
CA ARG A 6 -3.92 -35.60 -2.72
C ARG A 6 -3.64 -35.32 -1.23
N ALA A 7 -3.01 -36.26 -0.54
CA ALA A 7 -2.74 -36.12 0.90
C ALA A 7 -1.72 -35.02 1.23
N SER A 8 -0.78 -34.72 0.31
CA SER A 8 0.23 -33.68 0.52
C SER A 8 -0.31 -32.25 0.41
N LEU A 9 -1.42 -32.04 -0.32
CA LEU A 9 -2.07 -30.72 -0.39
C LEU A 9 -2.80 -30.35 0.92
N LEU A 10 -3.19 -31.35 1.70
CA LEU A 10 -3.89 -31.19 2.98
C LEU A 10 -2.92 -31.07 4.17
N ARG A 11 -1.69 -31.58 4.04
CA ARG A 11 -0.60 -31.29 4.98
C ARG A 11 0.01 -29.93 4.63
N ARG A 12 -0.60 -28.87 5.13
CA ARG A 12 0.02 -27.54 5.12
C ARG A 12 0.95 -27.42 6.32
N THR A 13 2.21 -27.08 6.08
CA THR A 13 3.01 -26.41 7.11
C THR A 13 2.32 -25.08 7.40
N PHE A 14 2.08 -24.75 8.67
CA PHE A 14 1.51 -23.46 9.03
C PHE A 14 2.43 -22.36 8.50
N THR A 15 1.88 -21.45 7.70
CA THR A 15 2.62 -20.32 7.13
C THR A 15 2.69 -19.14 8.08
N THR A 16 1.95 -19.18 9.19
CA THR A 16 1.84 -18.13 10.20
C THR A 16 1.70 -18.72 11.59
N SER A 17 2.18 -17.99 12.60
CA SER A 17 1.94 -18.25 14.02
C SER A 17 0.75 -17.43 14.54
N ALA A 18 0.34 -17.64 15.78
CA ALA A 18 -0.52 -16.68 16.48
C ALA A 18 0.18 -15.30 16.53
N VAL A 19 -0.62 -14.23 16.42
CA VAL A 19 -0.15 -12.84 16.36
C VAL A 19 -1.05 -11.93 17.20
N GLU A 20 -0.54 -10.78 17.59
CA GLU A 20 -1.26 -9.82 18.43
C GLU A 20 -2.10 -8.84 17.60
N GLY A 21 -3.42 -9.03 17.66
CA GLY A 21 -4.42 -8.12 17.07
C GLY A 21 -4.31 -7.95 15.55
N PHE A 22 -4.94 -6.90 15.04
CA PHE A 22 -4.92 -6.57 13.62
C PHE A 22 -3.50 -6.26 13.13
N ASN A 23 -2.76 -5.45 13.90
CA ASN A 23 -1.44 -4.97 13.49
C ASN A 23 -0.44 -6.12 13.34
N GLY A 24 -0.44 -7.11 14.24
CA GLY A 24 0.41 -8.29 14.13
C GLY A 24 0.03 -9.21 12.97
N ALA A 25 -1.20 -9.13 12.47
CA ALA A 25 -1.67 -9.90 11.32
C ALA A 25 -1.36 -9.23 9.97
N VAL A 26 -0.90 -7.98 9.95
CA VAL A 26 -0.48 -7.30 8.72
C VAL A 26 0.85 -7.89 8.23
N GLY A 27 0.83 -8.42 7.01
CA GLY A 27 1.99 -9.01 6.37
C GLY A 27 2.04 -10.53 6.40
N ASN A 28 3.25 -11.10 6.21
CA ASN A 28 3.45 -12.54 6.03
C ASN A 28 2.54 -13.16 4.96
N THR A 29 2.25 -12.39 3.91
CA THR A 29 1.30 -12.79 2.87
C THR A 29 1.88 -13.90 2.00
N PRO A 30 1.07 -14.83 1.47
CA PRO A 30 1.59 -15.91 0.64
C PRO A 30 2.23 -15.43 -0.67
N LEU A 31 3.27 -16.14 -1.09
CA LEU A 31 3.81 -16.05 -2.45
C LEU A 31 3.28 -17.24 -3.26
N ILE A 32 2.37 -16.96 -4.20
CA ILE A 32 1.60 -17.97 -4.92
C ILE A 32 2.25 -18.26 -6.27
N TYR A 33 2.61 -19.52 -6.52
CA TYR A 33 3.11 -19.95 -7.83
C TYR A 33 2.00 -19.95 -8.89
N LEU A 34 2.17 -19.16 -9.95
CA LEU A 34 1.18 -19.00 -11.02
C LEU A 34 1.47 -20.00 -12.14
N LYS A 35 1.01 -21.24 -11.96
CA LYS A 35 1.28 -22.38 -12.87
C LYS A 35 0.99 -22.07 -14.34
N GLY A 36 -0.14 -21.43 -14.63
CA GLY A 36 -0.56 -21.13 -16.01
C GLY A 36 0.39 -20.17 -16.72
N LEU A 37 0.69 -19.03 -16.09
CA LEU A 37 1.64 -18.03 -16.62
C LEU A 37 3.05 -18.60 -16.71
N SER A 38 3.45 -19.39 -15.71
CA SER A 38 4.77 -20.00 -15.70
C SER A 38 4.96 -20.98 -16.87
N LYS A 39 3.96 -21.82 -17.14
CA LYS A 39 3.98 -22.73 -18.30
C LYS A 39 4.03 -21.96 -19.63
N LYS A 40 3.31 -20.84 -19.74
CA LYS A 40 3.23 -20.06 -20.98
C LYS A 40 4.53 -19.33 -21.31
N THR A 41 5.26 -18.89 -20.29
CA THR A 41 6.48 -18.08 -20.45
C THR A 41 7.78 -18.90 -20.37
N GLY A 42 7.73 -20.10 -19.79
CA GLY A 42 8.92 -20.88 -19.45
C GLY A 42 9.64 -20.39 -18.19
N SER A 43 9.14 -19.31 -17.56
CA SER A 43 9.71 -18.71 -16.35
C SER A 43 8.90 -19.09 -15.11
N HIS A 44 9.50 -19.08 -13.91
CA HIS A 44 8.75 -19.24 -12.67
C HIS A 44 8.11 -17.90 -12.26
N ILE A 45 6.80 -17.79 -12.43
CA ILE A 45 6.04 -16.57 -12.12
C ILE A 45 5.28 -16.78 -10.80
N TYR A 46 5.42 -15.81 -9.90
CA TYR A 46 4.76 -15.80 -8.60
C TYR A 46 3.93 -14.52 -8.41
N GLY A 47 2.83 -14.62 -7.67
CA GLY A 47 2.03 -13.49 -7.20
C GLY A 47 2.15 -13.34 -5.69
N LYS A 48 2.59 -12.18 -5.21
CA LYS A 48 2.58 -11.84 -3.78
C LYS A 48 1.16 -11.42 -3.39
N ALA A 49 0.49 -12.24 -2.58
CA ALA A 49 -0.95 -12.15 -2.32
C ALA A 49 -1.32 -11.10 -1.28
N GLU A 50 -1.01 -9.83 -1.55
CA GLU A 50 -1.27 -8.71 -0.62
C GLU A 50 -2.77 -8.42 -0.39
N PHE A 51 -3.66 -9.01 -1.18
CA PHE A 51 -5.11 -9.00 -0.91
C PHE A 51 -5.49 -9.87 0.32
N GLN A 52 -4.56 -10.67 0.84
CA GLN A 52 -4.74 -11.48 2.05
C GLN A 52 -4.24 -10.81 3.33
N ASN A 53 -3.81 -9.54 3.27
CA ASN A 53 -3.72 -8.75 4.51
C ASN A 53 -5.13 -8.62 5.13
N PRO A 54 -5.24 -8.44 6.46
CA PRO A 54 -6.53 -8.47 7.15
C PRO A 54 -7.52 -7.36 6.75
N GLY A 55 -7.04 -6.20 6.29
CA GLY A 55 -7.85 -5.12 5.69
C GLY A 55 -8.05 -5.28 4.19
N GLY A 56 -7.55 -6.38 3.59
CA GLY A 56 -7.82 -6.78 2.22
C GLY A 56 -6.87 -6.21 1.17
N SER A 57 -5.78 -5.51 1.57
CA SER A 57 -4.89 -4.91 0.58
C SER A 57 -3.45 -4.67 1.05
N VAL A 58 -2.57 -4.37 0.09
CA VAL A 58 -1.18 -3.93 0.34
C VAL A 58 -1.08 -2.64 1.17
N LYS A 59 -2.14 -1.83 1.22
CA LYS A 59 -2.14 -0.55 1.93
C LYS A 59 -2.18 -0.70 3.44
N ASP A 60 -2.55 -1.86 3.96
CA ASP A 60 -2.49 -2.16 5.39
C ASP A 60 -1.05 -2.00 5.92
N ARG A 61 -0.06 -2.42 5.13
CA ARG A 61 1.37 -2.27 5.45
C ARG A 61 1.79 -0.81 5.48
N ALA A 62 1.38 -0.05 4.47
CA ALA A 62 1.70 1.38 4.37
C ALA A 62 1.05 2.17 5.51
N ALA A 63 -0.23 1.90 5.80
CA ALA A 63 -0.97 2.49 6.90
C ALA A 63 -0.29 2.19 8.25
N LEU A 64 0.03 0.92 8.52
CA LEU A 64 0.71 0.53 9.74
C LEU A 64 2.09 1.19 9.87
N GLY A 65 2.87 1.20 8.79
CA GLY A 65 4.21 1.79 8.78
C GLY A 65 4.20 3.31 9.02
N VAL A 66 3.25 4.04 8.43
CA VAL A 66 3.13 5.49 8.63
C VAL A 66 2.68 5.81 10.06
N VAL A 67 1.74 5.04 10.62
CA VAL A 67 1.29 5.25 12.01
C VAL A 67 2.41 4.95 13.01
N ILE A 68 3.13 3.84 12.84
CA ILE A 68 4.29 3.51 13.70
C ILE A 68 5.38 4.58 13.59
N ASP A 69 5.70 5.06 12.39
CA ASP A 69 6.69 6.13 12.21
C ASP A 69 6.27 7.44 12.91
N ALA A 70 4.98 7.79 12.88
CA ALA A 70 4.46 8.95 13.59
C ALA A 70 4.51 8.78 15.12
N GLU A 71 4.25 7.58 15.63
CA GLU A 71 4.43 7.22 17.05
C GLU A 71 5.90 7.34 17.47
N GLU A 72 6.80 6.72 16.72
CA GLU A 72 8.25 6.71 16.99
C GLU A 72 8.86 8.12 17.00
N LYS A 73 8.35 9.01 16.14
CA LYS A 73 8.76 10.43 16.09
C LYS A 73 8.07 11.30 17.16
N GLY A 74 7.14 10.75 17.94
CA GLY A 74 6.39 11.50 18.95
C GLY A 74 5.37 12.49 18.37
N LEU A 75 5.06 12.39 17.07
CA LEU A 75 4.08 13.23 16.38
C LEU A 75 2.65 12.81 16.70
N LEU A 76 2.44 11.52 16.97
CA LEU A 76 1.17 10.95 17.37
C LEU A 76 1.30 10.33 18.76
N LYS A 77 0.56 10.89 19.73
CA LYS A 77 0.49 10.40 21.12
C LYS A 77 -0.80 9.61 21.34
N PRO A 78 -0.89 8.75 22.38
CA PRO A 78 -2.09 7.97 22.68
C PRO A 78 -3.39 8.79 22.62
N GLY A 79 -4.43 8.24 21.98
CA GLY A 79 -5.70 8.94 21.76
C GLY A 79 -5.68 10.04 20.69
N GLY A 80 -4.58 10.17 19.94
CA GLY A 80 -4.44 11.13 18.86
C GLY A 80 -5.30 10.84 17.62
N THR A 81 -5.19 11.72 16.63
CA THR A 81 -5.97 11.68 15.40
C THR A 81 -5.09 11.46 14.18
N VAL A 82 -5.40 10.46 13.38
CA VAL A 82 -4.75 10.21 12.09
C VAL A 82 -5.67 10.71 11.00
N VAL A 83 -5.13 11.55 10.12
CA VAL A 83 -5.89 12.26 9.08
C VAL A 83 -5.33 11.91 7.71
N GLU A 84 -6.18 11.60 6.73
CA GLU A 84 -5.74 11.38 5.34
C GLU A 84 -6.78 11.85 4.32
N GLY A 85 -6.28 12.29 3.16
CA GLY A 85 -7.05 12.49 1.96
C GLY A 85 -7.07 11.22 1.11
N THR A 86 -8.14 10.42 1.17
CA THR A 86 -8.26 9.20 0.35
C THR A 86 -9.68 8.63 0.30
N ALA A 87 -10.02 7.96 -0.80
CA ALA A 87 -11.24 7.16 -0.93
C ALA A 87 -11.01 5.67 -1.18
N GLY A 88 -9.76 5.23 -1.05
CA GLY A 88 -9.36 3.88 -1.43
C GLY A 88 -8.85 3.07 -0.26
N ASN A 89 -8.10 2.03 -0.63
CA ASN A 89 -7.51 1.06 0.29
C ASN A 89 -6.66 1.67 1.41
N THR A 90 -6.05 2.84 1.20
CA THR A 90 -5.32 3.54 2.27
C THR A 90 -6.23 3.95 3.41
N GLY A 91 -7.44 4.44 3.12
CA GLY A 91 -8.42 4.82 4.14
C GLY A 91 -8.90 3.61 4.94
N ILE A 92 -9.14 2.47 4.25
CA ILE A 92 -9.52 1.20 4.89
C ILE A 92 -8.41 0.72 5.83
N GLY A 93 -7.16 0.68 5.34
CA GLY A 93 -6.02 0.28 6.16
C GLY A 93 -5.81 1.18 7.37
N LEU A 94 -5.91 2.51 7.20
CA LEU A 94 -5.80 3.48 8.29
C LEU A 94 -6.94 3.31 9.31
N ALA A 95 -8.18 3.12 8.86
CA ALA A 95 -9.31 2.91 9.76
C ALA A 95 -9.08 1.69 10.68
N HIS A 96 -8.65 0.56 10.11
CA HIS A 96 -8.33 -0.63 10.89
C HIS A 96 -7.16 -0.43 11.86
N VAL A 97 -6.04 0.15 11.39
CA VAL A 97 -4.86 0.40 12.22
C VAL A 97 -5.20 1.37 13.37
N CYS A 98 -5.90 2.47 13.08
CA CYS A 98 -6.30 3.44 14.09
C CYS A 98 -7.21 2.80 15.13
N ARG A 99 -8.20 2.00 14.70
CA ARG A 99 -9.09 1.31 15.62
C ARG A 99 -8.34 0.32 16.51
N ALA A 100 -7.38 -0.42 15.96
CA ALA A 100 -6.56 -1.37 16.71
C ALA A 100 -5.59 -0.70 17.69
N ARG A 101 -5.18 0.56 17.44
CA ARG A 101 -4.21 1.31 18.27
C ARG A 101 -4.85 2.39 19.15
N GLY A 102 -6.17 2.55 19.10
CA GLY A 102 -6.89 3.53 19.92
C GLY A 102 -6.78 4.98 19.43
N TYR A 103 -6.65 5.18 18.12
CA TYR A 103 -6.65 6.50 17.48
C TYR A 103 -7.98 6.83 16.82
N ARG A 104 -8.30 8.12 16.74
CA ARG A 104 -9.35 8.63 15.85
C ARG A 104 -8.82 8.63 14.42
N CYS A 105 -9.63 8.16 13.47
CA CYS A 105 -9.31 8.19 12.04
C CYS A 105 -10.24 9.18 11.34
N VAL A 106 -9.69 10.16 10.63
CA VAL A 106 -10.44 11.18 9.88
C VAL A 106 -10.03 11.12 8.41
N ILE A 107 -11.01 10.91 7.53
CA ILE A 107 -10.79 10.74 6.10
C ILE A 107 -11.51 11.84 5.32
N PHE A 108 -10.75 12.58 4.52
CA PHE A 108 -11.29 13.51 3.53
C PHE A 108 -11.31 12.83 2.16
N MET A 109 -12.43 12.95 1.45
CA MET A 109 -12.57 12.35 0.11
C MET A 109 -13.45 13.20 -0.80
N PRO A 110 -13.29 13.10 -2.14
CA PRO A 110 -14.21 13.75 -3.07
C PRO A 110 -15.66 13.29 -2.85
N ASN A 111 -16.60 14.22 -2.88
CA ASN A 111 -18.05 13.97 -2.77
C ASN A 111 -18.65 13.25 -3.98
N THR A 112 -17.86 13.00 -5.02
CA THR A 112 -18.22 12.18 -6.19
C THR A 112 -18.03 10.68 -5.95
N GLN A 113 -17.44 10.30 -4.81
CA GLN A 113 -17.26 8.89 -4.44
C GLN A 113 -18.60 8.23 -4.08
N SER A 114 -18.70 6.92 -4.32
CA SER A 114 -19.95 6.20 -4.10
C SER A 114 -20.31 6.15 -2.61
N GLN A 115 -21.61 6.08 -2.32
CA GLN A 115 -22.10 6.02 -0.94
C GLN A 115 -21.59 4.77 -0.21
N GLU A 116 -21.45 3.65 -0.92
CA GLU A 116 -20.92 2.40 -0.37
C GLU A 116 -19.48 2.56 0.16
N LYS A 117 -18.63 3.34 -0.52
CA LYS A 117 -17.26 3.61 -0.05
C LYS A 117 -17.27 4.46 1.23
N ILE A 118 -18.14 5.47 1.29
CA ILE A 118 -18.30 6.34 2.47
C ILE A 118 -18.79 5.50 3.66
N ASP A 119 -19.81 4.69 3.45
CA ASP A 119 -20.44 3.88 4.50
C ASP A 119 -19.48 2.80 4.99
N LEU A 120 -18.71 2.17 4.11
CA LEU A 120 -17.66 1.22 4.51
C LEU A 120 -16.66 1.87 5.47
N LEU A 121 -16.11 3.04 5.16
CA LEU A 121 -15.15 3.71 6.05
C LEU A 121 -15.78 4.10 7.39
N ARG A 122 -17.02 4.58 7.38
CA ARG A 122 -17.78 4.88 8.61
C ARG A 122 -18.02 3.64 9.46
N MET A 123 -18.41 2.53 8.84
CA MET A 123 -18.58 1.24 9.51
C MET A 123 -17.28 0.73 10.13
N LEU A 124 -16.13 1.00 9.49
CA LEU A 124 -14.80 0.72 10.04
C LEU A 124 -14.38 1.67 11.17
N GLY A 125 -15.20 2.66 11.50
CA GLY A 125 -14.99 3.59 12.61
C GLY A 125 -14.22 4.86 12.23
N ALA A 126 -14.05 5.15 10.94
CA ALA A 126 -13.50 6.41 10.47
C ALA A 126 -14.57 7.50 10.42
N GLU A 127 -14.20 8.72 10.76
CA GLU A 127 -14.96 9.91 10.43
C GLU A 127 -14.67 10.30 8.98
N VAL A 128 -15.72 10.53 8.19
CA VAL A 128 -15.58 10.76 6.75
C VAL A 128 -16.18 12.09 6.38
N HIS A 129 -15.36 12.95 5.77
CA HIS A 129 -15.74 14.26 5.23
C HIS A 129 -15.69 14.25 3.70
N PRO A 130 -16.84 14.11 3.03
CA PRO A 130 -16.95 14.38 1.60
C PRO A 130 -16.72 15.88 1.33
N VAL A 131 -15.82 16.21 0.40
CA VAL A 131 -15.50 17.58 -0.02
C VAL A 131 -15.57 17.73 -1.54
N PRO A 132 -15.69 18.94 -2.09
CA PRO A 132 -15.77 19.13 -3.53
C PRO A 132 -14.61 18.48 -4.31
N ALA A 133 -14.91 17.82 -5.42
CA ALA A 133 -13.91 17.28 -6.33
C ALA A 133 -13.25 18.40 -7.15
N VAL A 134 -12.10 18.90 -6.66
CA VAL A 134 -11.34 19.98 -7.30
C VAL A 134 -9.89 19.58 -7.57
N ALA A 135 -9.25 20.28 -8.51
CA ALA A 135 -7.82 20.09 -8.84
C ALA A 135 -6.92 20.28 -7.61
N TYR A 136 -5.71 19.71 -7.65
CA TYR A 136 -4.80 19.71 -6.50
C TYR A 136 -4.41 21.14 -6.09
N GLU A 137 -4.21 22.04 -7.04
CA GLU A 137 -3.84 23.45 -6.80
C GLU A 137 -4.90 24.21 -6.01
N ASN A 138 -6.16 23.73 -6.02
CA ASN A 138 -7.24 24.36 -5.29
C ASN A 138 -7.13 24.00 -3.78
N PRO A 139 -7.16 24.99 -2.86
CA PRO A 139 -7.17 24.74 -1.42
C PRO A 139 -8.32 23.85 -0.93
N ALA A 140 -9.44 23.79 -1.67
CA ALA A 140 -10.55 22.91 -1.35
C ALA A 140 -10.30 21.43 -1.69
N ASN A 141 -9.14 21.08 -2.28
CA ASN A 141 -8.78 19.70 -2.55
C ASN A 141 -8.75 18.88 -1.26
N TYR A 142 -9.24 17.65 -1.33
CA TYR A 142 -9.36 16.76 -0.17
C TYR A 142 -8.02 16.48 0.54
N ASN A 143 -6.87 16.49 -0.15
CA ASN A 143 -5.55 16.40 0.50
C ASN A 143 -5.19 17.65 1.29
N HIS A 144 -5.50 18.84 0.75
CA HIS A 144 -5.28 20.11 1.42
C HIS A 144 -6.17 20.26 2.65
N GLN A 145 -7.44 19.88 2.53
CA GLN A 145 -8.37 19.85 3.66
C GLN A 145 -7.90 18.89 4.76
N ALA A 146 -7.40 17.70 4.41
CA ALA A 146 -6.81 16.76 5.37
C ALA A 146 -5.58 17.35 6.09
N ARG A 147 -4.66 17.95 5.33
CA ARG A 147 -3.47 18.64 5.88
C ARG A 147 -3.86 19.74 6.86
N ASP A 148 -4.78 20.61 6.46
CA ASP A 148 -5.15 21.78 7.25
C ASP A 148 -5.96 21.39 8.49
N PHE A 149 -6.80 20.35 8.39
CA PHE A 149 -7.46 19.76 9.56
C PHE A 149 -6.44 19.21 10.56
N ALA A 150 -5.45 18.43 10.10
CA ALA A 150 -4.42 17.89 10.99
C ALA A 150 -3.59 19.00 11.66
N ARG A 151 -3.22 20.05 10.92
CA ARG A 151 -2.48 21.20 11.47
C ARG A 151 -3.25 21.94 12.56
N ASN A 152 -4.57 22.02 12.43
CA ASN A 152 -5.43 22.73 13.38
C ASN A 152 -5.99 21.82 14.49
N THR A 153 -5.65 20.53 14.49
CA THR A 153 -6.11 19.56 15.49
C THR A 153 -4.97 19.19 16.42
N SER A 154 -5.16 19.39 17.73
CA SER A 154 -4.18 18.96 18.72
C SER A 154 -3.97 17.45 18.68
N ASN A 155 -2.71 16.99 18.76
CA ASN A 155 -2.35 15.57 18.72
C ASN A 155 -2.88 14.88 17.44
N ALA A 156 -2.68 15.51 16.29
CA ALA A 156 -3.05 14.94 14.99
C ALA A 156 -1.87 14.86 14.03
N VAL A 157 -1.90 13.85 13.16
CA VAL A 157 -0.92 13.67 12.08
C VAL A 157 -1.64 13.50 10.75
N TRP A 158 -1.22 14.27 9.75
CA TRP A 158 -1.57 14.01 8.37
C TRP A 158 -0.58 12.99 7.80
N THR A 159 -1.07 11.83 7.35
CA THR A 159 -0.22 10.72 6.92
C THR A 159 0.55 11.01 5.65
N ASN A 160 0.02 11.88 4.78
CA ASN A 160 0.59 12.30 3.50
C ASN A 160 1.20 11.13 2.71
N GLN A 161 0.38 10.14 2.32
CA GLN A 161 0.85 8.88 1.73
C GLN A 161 1.74 9.01 0.48
N PHE A 162 1.72 10.16 -0.20
CA PHE A 162 2.48 10.42 -1.43
C PHE A 162 3.93 10.84 -1.12
N ASP A 163 4.15 11.75 -0.17
CA ASP A 163 5.50 12.23 0.17
C ASP A 163 6.11 11.53 1.40
N ASN A 164 5.29 10.83 2.19
CA ASN A 164 5.77 10.23 3.42
C ASN A 164 6.63 9.00 3.14
N THR A 165 7.94 9.17 3.34
CA THR A 165 8.95 8.10 3.16
C THR A 165 8.70 6.87 4.02
N ALA A 166 7.91 6.96 5.11
CA ALA A 166 7.51 5.83 5.92
C ALA A 166 6.71 4.77 5.14
N ASN A 167 5.96 5.18 4.11
CA ASN A 167 5.27 4.25 3.21
C ASN A 167 6.26 3.33 2.48
N ALA A 168 7.30 3.92 1.84
CA ALA A 168 8.35 3.13 1.20
C ALA A 168 9.18 2.32 2.22
N ALA A 169 9.45 2.91 3.39
CA ALA A 169 10.18 2.24 4.46
C ALA A 169 9.44 1.00 4.98
N ALA A 170 8.10 1.02 5.07
CA ALA A 170 7.29 -0.13 5.45
C ALA A 170 7.54 -1.32 4.51
N HIS A 171 7.47 -1.09 3.20
CA HIS A 171 7.71 -2.13 2.20
C HIS A 171 9.16 -2.61 2.17
N TYR A 172 10.12 -1.72 2.42
CA TYR A 172 11.54 -2.08 2.56
C TYR A 172 11.76 -2.98 3.79
N LYS A 173 11.14 -2.67 4.92
CA LYS A 173 11.30 -3.40 6.19
C LYS A 173 10.52 -4.71 6.22
N THR A 174 9.43 -4.85 5.46
CA THR A 174 8.55 -6.04 5.55
C THR A 174 8.37 -6.76 4.22
N THR A 175 7.70 -6.15 3.23
CA THR A 175 7.29 -6.81 1.98
C THR A 175 8.47 -7.41 1.23
N ALA A 176 9.58 -6.66 1.16
CA ALA A 176 10.75 -7.06 0.39
C ALA A 176 11.56 -8.20 1.04
N PRO A 177 11.86 -8.18 2.35
CA PRO A 177 12.39 -9.34 3.06
C PRO A 177 11.54 -10.59 2.90
N GLU A 178 10.20 -10.48 3.02
CA GLU A 178 9.31 -11.63 2.86
C GLU A 178 9.44 -12.24 1.46
N ILE A 179 9.43 -11.41 0.40
CA ILE A 179 9.62 -11.90 -0.98
C ILE A 179 10.99 -12.59 -1.13
N TRP A 180 12.05 -11.99 -0.59
CA TRP A 180 13.40 -12.53 -0.68
C TRP A 180 13.54 -13.87 0.04
N GLU A 181 12.98 -14.00 1.23
CA GLU A 181 12.99 -15.24 2.00
C GLU A 181 12.13 -16.33 1.35
N GLN A 182 10.92 -15.98 0.91
CA GLN A 182 10.00 -16.90 0.24
C GLN A 182 10.56 -17.45 -1.08
N THR A 183 11.42 -16.68 -1.75
CA THR A 183 12.15 -17.10 -2.97
C THR A 183 13.51 -17.72 -2.67
N LYS A 184 13.92 -17.82 -1.39
CA LYS A 184 15.24 -18.30 -0.96
C LYS A 184 16.39 -17.55 -1.65
N GLY A 185 16.20 -16.25 -1.87
CA GLY A 185 17.14 -15.37 -2.58
C GLY A 185 17.28 -15.63 -4.08
N LYS A 186 16.40 -16.46 -4.68
CA LYS A 186 16.39 -16.75 -6.11
C LYS A 186 15.32 -15.91 -6.80
N LEU A 187 15.65 -14.65 -7.07
CA LEU A 187 14.75 -13.71 -7.71
C LEU A 187 15.46 -12.90 -8.79
N ASP A 188 15.08 -13.13 -10.05
CA ASP A 188 15.65 -12.43 -11.20
C ASP A 188 14.97 -11.09 -11.47
N GLY A 189 13.67 -10.97 -11.16
CA GLY A 189 12.88 -9.79 -11.43
C GLY A 189 11.72 -9.58 -10.47
N PHE A 190 11.39 -8.31 -10.21
CA PHE A 190 10.18 -7.87 -9.52
C PHE A 190 9.45 -6.85 -10.38
N ILE A 191 8.12 -6.95 -10.44
CA ILE A 191 7.26 -6.00 -11.14
C ILE A 191 6.03 -5.71 -10.29
N CYS A 192 5.64 -4.44 -10.23
CA CYS A 192 4.36 -4.04 -9.64
C CYS A 192 3.82 -2.81 -10.34
N SER A 193 2.50 -2.60 -10.24
CA SER A 193 1.91 -1.31 -10.55
C SER A 193 2.21 -0.29 -9.47
N THR A 194 1.97 0.98 -9.77
CA THR A 194 2.20 2.09 -8.85
C THR A 194 0.94 2.91 -8.63
N GLY A 195 0.76 3.38 -7.40
CA GLY A 195 -0.05 4.55 -7.08
C GLY A 195 0.86 5.59 -6.47
N THR A 196 1.03 5.53 -5.15
CA THR A 196 1.96 6.38 -4.38
C THR A 196 3.45 6.08 -4.60
N GLY A 197 3.83 5.06 -5.37
CA GLY A 197 5.22 4.64 -5.56
C GLY A 197 5.88 3.90 -4.39
N GLY A 198 5.31 3.95 -3.18
CA GLY A 198 5.92 3.38 -1.97
C GLY A 198 6.28 1.90 -2.07
N THR A 199 5.41 1.07 -2.65
CA THR A 199 5.69 -0.37 -2.82
C THR A 199 6.87 -0.61 -3.76
N LEU A 200 6.89 0.04 -4.93
CA LEU A 200 7.98 -0.11 -5.89
C LEU A 200 9.31 0.41 -5.31
N ALA A 201 9.28 1.58 -4.66
CA ALA A 201 10.46 2.20 -4.07
C ALA A 201 11.05 1.35 -2.94
N GLY A 202 10.22 0.92 -1.99
CA GLY A 202 10.66 0.14 -0.84
C GLY A 202 11.18 -1.25 -1.24
N VAL A 203 10.39 -1.98 -2.04
CA VAL A 203 10.79 -3.32 -2.51
C VAL A 203 11.98 -3.24 -3.44
N GLY A 204 11.97 -2.30 -4.39
CA GLY A 204 13.04 -2.13 -5.36
C GLY A 204 14.38 -1.80 -4.70
N LYS A 205 14.40 -0.90 -3.73
CA LYS A 205 15.62 -0.55 -2.98
C LYS A 205 16.19 -1.77 -2.25
N TYR A 206 15.38 -2.48 -1.48
CA TYR A 206 15.82 -3.66 -0.73
C TYR A 206 16.35 -4.77 -1.65
N LEU A 207 15.62 -5.09 -2.72
CA LEU A 207 16.02 -6.17 -3.64
C LEU A 207 17.32 -5.83 -4.36
N LYS A 208 17.52 -4.58 -4.80
CA LYS A 208 18.79 -4.16 -5.41
C LYS A 208 19.96 -4.27 -4.43
N GLU A 209 19.79 -3.84 -3.18
CA GLU A 209 20.82 -3.96 -2.15
C GLU A 209 21.16 -5.43 -1.83
N LYS A 210 20.14 -6.27 -1.57
CA LYS A 210 20.35 -7.68 -1.23
C LYS A 210 20.90 -8.53 -2.36
N SER A 211 20.46 -8.27 -3.60
CA SER A 211 20.93 -8.99 -4.78
C SER A 211 22.25 -8.45 -5.36
N LYS A 212 22.82 -7.37 -4.79
CA LYS A 212 23.95 -6.62 -5.36
C LYS A 212 23.68 -6.19 -6.80
N GLY A 213 22.48 -5.70 -7.07
CA GLY A 213 22.04 -5.19 -8.37
C GLY A 213 21.64 -6.28 -9.39
N LYS A 214 21.63 -7.56 -9.03
CA LYS A 214 21.26 -8.64 -9.96
C LYS A 214 19.75 -8.70 -10.25
N THR A 215 18.92 -8.43 -9.25
CA THR A 215 17.46 -8.46 -9.41
C THR A 215 17.00 -7.21 -10.14
N GLN A 216 16.30 -7.40 -11.26
CA GLN A 216 15.68 -6.32 -12.01
C GLN A 216 14.37 -5.87 -11.37
N VAL A 217 14.05 -4.58 -11.47
CA VAL A 217 12.85 -3.99 -10.88
C VAL A 217 12.15 -3.17 -11.95
N TRP A 218 10.91 -3.54 -12.25
CA TRP A 218 10.12 -2.98 -13.34
C TRP A 218 8.84 -2.35 -12.81
N LEU A 219 8.42 -1.25 -13.45
CA LEU A 219 7.13 -0.62 -13.19
C LEU A 219 6.11 -1.09 -14.24
N ALA A 220 4.95 -1.57 -13.78
CA ALA A 220 3.78 -1.79 -14.63
C ALA A 220 2.84 -0.59 -14.54
N ASP A 221 3.02 0.38 -15.43
CA ASP A 221 2.24 1.63 -15.42
C ASP A 221 1.10 1.56 -16.46
N PRO A 222 -0.16 1.86 -16.09
CA PRO A 222 -1.26 1.93 -17.05
C PRO A 222 -1.13 3.17 -17.96
N PRO A 223 -1.63 3.11 -19.22
CA PRO A 223 -1.71 4.28 -20.08
C PRO A 223 -2.46 5.44 -19.39
N GLY A 224 -1.82 6.62 -19.30
CA GLY A 224 -2.37 7.82 -18.66
C GLY A 224 -1.74 8.20 -17.30
N SER A 225 -0.92 7.32 -16.73
CA SER A 225 -0.03 7.62 -15.59
C SER A 225 1.29 8.25 -16.08
N VAL A 226 1.91 9.08 -15.25
CA VAL A 226 3.12 9.86 -15.56
C VAL A 226 4.42 9.14 -15.18
N LEU A 227 4.33 8.05 -14.42
CA LEU A 227 5.50 7.43 -13.80
C LEU A 227 6.35 6.63 -14.78
N ALA A 228 5.76 5.94 -15.76
CA ALA A 228 6.52 5.32 -16.84
C ALA A 228 7.24 6.36 -17.70
N SER A 229 6.59 7.48 -18.01
CA SER A 229 7.20 8.58 -18.77
C SER A 229 8.39 9.17 -18.01
N TYR A 230 8.21 9.45 -16.71
CA TYR A 230 9.26 9.98 -15.84
C TYR A 230 10.45 9.03 -15.66
N LEU A 231 10.19 7.72 -15.47
CA LEU A 231 11.25 6.73 -15.33
C LEU A 231 12.02 6.52 -16.65
N ASN A 232 11.31 6.43 -17.78
CA ASN A 232 11.92 6.22 -19.09
C ASN A 232 12.67 7.47 -19.60
N SER A 233 12.29 8.66 -19.15
CA SER A 233 12.95 9.92 -19.52
C SER A 233 14.19 10.25 -18.67
N GLY A 234 14.53 9.40 -17.70
CA GLY A 234 15.64 9.65 -16.77
C GLY A 234 15.34 10.74 -15.74
N GLY A 235 14.08 10.88 -15.32
CA GLY A 235 13.67 11.82 -14.28
C GLY A 235 13.18 13.18 -14.80
N LYS A 236 12.79 13.28 -16.07
CA LYS A 236 12.17 14.48 -16.65
C LYS A 236 10.66 14.32 -16.74
N LEU A 237 9.91 15.23 -16.13
CA LEU A 237 8.46 15.31 -16.30
C LEU A 237 8.18 15.76 -17.74
N ILE A 238 7.52 14.92 -18.54
CA ILE A 238 7.02 15.30 -19.86
C ILE A 238 5.60 15.82 -19.68
N GLU A 239 5.34 17.06 -20.11
CA GLU A 239 4.03 17.71 -20.02
C GLU A 239 2.94 16.96 -20.81
N ARG A 240 1.70 17.09 -20.34
CA ARG A 240 0.55 16.26 -20.71
C ARG A 240 -0.17 16.67 -22.01
N THR A 241 -0.75 15.66 -22.66
CA THR A 241 -2.05 15.73 -23.37
C THR A 241 -2.93 14.54 -22.95
N GLY A 242 -3.81 14.71 -21.94
CA GLY A 242 -4.85 13.72 -21.57
C GLY A 242 -5.13 13.51 -20.07
N SER A 243 -6.36 13.09 -19.72
CA SER A 243 -6.82 12.82 -18.34
C SER A 243 -6.53 11.37 -17.90
N SER A 244 -6.13 11.21 -16.63
CA SER A 244 -5.81 9.91 -16.01
C SER A 244 -7.08 9.07 -15.79
N ILE A 245 -7.07 7.82 -16.25
CA ILE A 245 -8.19 6.87 -16.13
C ILE A 245 -8.09 6.03 -14.83
N THR A 246 -7.03 6.17 -14.03
CA THR A 246 -6.81 5.36 -12.83
C THR A 246 -6.86 6.17 -11.53
N GLU A 247 -7.66 5.73 -10.55
CA GLU A 247 -7.62 6.25 -9.17
C GLU A 247 -6.22 6.02 -8.58
N GLY A 248 -5.49 7.10 -8.25
CA GLY A 248 -4.30 7.03 -7.38
C GLY A 248 -2.95 7.42 -7.98
N THR A 249 -2.89 7.96 -9.19
CA THR A 249 -1.69 8.62 -9.75
C THR A 249 -2.00 10.09 -9.99
N PHE A 250 -1.64 10.95 -9.03
CA PHE A 250 -1.71 12.40 -9.24
C PHE A 250 -0.43 12.85 -9.94
N GLY A 251 -0.62 13.75 -10.92
CA GLY A 251 0.45 14.34 -11.71
C GLY A 251 1.16 15.46 -10.98
#